data_AF-A0A643K7M0-F1
#
_entry.id   AF-A0A643K7M0-F1
#
_cell.length_a   1.000
_cell.length_b   1.000
_cell.length_c   1.000
_cell.angle_alpha   90.00
_cell.angle_beta   90.00
_cell.angle_gamma   90.00
#
_symmetry.space_group_name_H-M   'P 1'
#
loop_
_entity.id
_entity.type
_entity.pdbx_description
1 polymer ?
#
loop_
_entity_poly.entity_id
_entity_poly.type
_entity_poly.pdbx_seq_one_letter_code
_entity_poly.pdbx_strand_id
1 'polypeptide(L)'
;MNNPVDLSEAEIPQNIDQTRIQIVEHETGEKIDRFVGTQPPIPEQGDFLQVGWWDSENGDVSEDHAGPFRVMDRSYYYIERRDYDENEEGLITLVTISVVPA
;
A
#
# COMPACT_ATOMS: atom_id res chain seq x y z
N MET A 1 -7.21 -21.63 -6.46
CA MET A 1 -6.96 -21.18 -5.07
C MET A 1 -5.97 -20.05 -5.19
N ASN A 2 -6.37 -18.80 -4.92
CA ASN A 2 -5.46 -17.66 -4.93
C ASN A 2 -4.94 -17.51 -3.49
N ASN A 3 -3.62 -17.60 -3.31
CA ASN A 3 -3.00 -17.34 -2.02
C ASN A 3 -3.01 -15.83 -1.76
N PRO A 4 -3.21 -15.39 -0.50
CA PRO A 4 -3.12 -13.98 -0.15
C PRO A 4 -1.73 -13.44 -0.43
N VAL A 5 -1.66 -12.23 -0.97
CA VAL A 5 -0.40 -11.49 -1.17
C VAL A 5 0.01 -10.89 0.17
N ASP A 6 1.15 -11.31 0.71
CA ASP A 6 1.77 -10.72 1.90
C ASP A 6 2.71 -9.59 1.49
N LEU A 7 2.50 -8.41 2.08
CA LEU A 7 3.29 -7.21 1.82
C LEU A 7 4.22 -6.86 3.00
N SER A 8 4.24 -7.62 4.09
CA SER A 8 4.90 -7.19 5.34
C SER A 8 6.45 -7.25 5.33
N GLU A 9 7.08 -8.00 4.42
CA GLU A 9 8.50 -8.38 4.55
C GLU A 9 9.52 -7.65 3.64
N ALA A 10 9.15 -6.59 2.92
CA ALA A 10 10.13 -5.94 2.05
C ALA A 10 11.10 -5.04 2.83
N GLU A 11 12.38 -5.42 2.91
CA GLU A 11 13.46 -4.50 3.31
C GLU A 11 13.51 -3.33 2.31
N ILE A 12 13.40 -2.09 2.80
CA ILE A 12 13.31 -0.88 1.97
C ILE A 12 14.69 -0.24 1.88
N PRO A 13 15.47 -0.45 0.80
CA PRO A 13 16.58 0.44 0.51
C PRO A 13 16.06 1.87 0.32
N GLN A 14 16.79 2.87 0.83
CA GLN A 14 16.50 4.29 0.59
C GLN A 14 16.81 4.69 -0.86
N ASN A 15 16.20 4.00 -1.82
CA ASN A 15 16.21 4.42 -3.22
C ASN A 15 15.22 5.58 -3.40
N ILE A 16 15.62 6.48 -4.30
CA ILE A 16 14.86 7.67 -4.72
C ILE A 16 13.55 7.28 -5.42
N ASP A 17 13.57 6.15 -6.15
CA ASP A 17 12.40 5.54 -6.76
C ASP A 17 11.70 4.59 -5.78
N GLN A 18 10.44 4.87 -5.47
CA GLN A 18 9.65 4.09 -4.52
C GLN A 18 8.22 3.88 -5.01
N THR A 19 7.69 2.69 -4.75
CA THR A 19 6.26 2.43 -4.83
C THR A 19 5.65 2.44 -3.43
N ARG A 20 4.61 3.23 -3.24
CA ARG A 20 3.82 3.28 -2.02
C ARG A 20 2.46 2.67 -2.32
N ILE A 21 2.10 1.61 -1.63
CA ILE A 21 0.77 1.03 -1.70
C ILE A 21 -0.02 1.54 -0.51
N GLN A 22 -1.18 2.14 -0.76
CA GLN A 22 -2.14 2.53 0.26
C GLN A 22 -3.41 1.72 0.06
N ILE A 23 -3.85 1.03 1.09
CA ILE A 23 -5.07 0.22 1.07
C ILE A 23 -6.17 1.02 1.75
N VAL A 24 -7.30 1.16 1.07
CA VAL A 24 -8.45 1.92 1.55
C VAL A 24 -9.73 1.11 1.46
N GLU A 25 -10.59 1.29 2.45
CA GLU A 25 -11.94 0.73 2.44
C GLU A 25 -12.78 1.44 1.36
N HIS A 26 -13.52 0.66 0.56
CA HIS A 26 -14.20 1.16 -0.63
C HIS A 26 -15.33 2.17 -0.33
N GLU A 27 -16.09 1.97 0.74
CA GLU A 27 -17.29 2.76 1.02
C GLU A 27 -16.96 4.07 1.77
N THR A 28 -16.02 4.02 2.68
CA THR A 28 -15.65 5.08 3.62
C THR A 28 -14.39 5.84 3.18
N GLY A 29 -13.54 5.22 2.37
CA GLY A 29 -12.21 5.75 2.02
C GLY A 29 -11.21 5.72 3.18
N GLU A 30 -11.54 5.03 4.27
CA GLU A 30 -10.68 4.89 5.44
C GLU A 30 -9.42 4.11 5.08
N LYS A 31 -8.27 4.56 5.60
CA LYS A 31 -6.98 3.89 5.33
C LYS A 31 -6.89 2.66 6.21
N ILE A 32 -6.77 1.51 5.57
CA ILE A 32 -6.64 0.22 6.23
C ILE A 32 -5.17 -0.13 6.39
N ASP A 33 -4.33 0.10 5.38
CA ASP A 33 -2.92 -0.28 5.47
C ASP A 33 -2.05 0.58 4.55
N ARG A 34 -0.75 0.58 4.80
CA ARG A 34 0.25 1.21 3.96
C ARG A 34 1.51 0.37 3.88
N PHE A 35 1.93 0.13 2.65
CA PHE A 35 3.19 -0.50 2.34
C PHE A 35 4.08 0.44 1.50
N VAL A 36 5.40 0.36 1.65
CA VAL A 36 6.37 1.09 0.85
C VAL A 36 7.50 0.16 0.45
N GLY A 37 7.91 0.17 -0.82
CA GLY A 37 9.03 -0.62 -1.31
C GLY A 37 9.47 -0.17 -2.69
N THR A 38 10.58 -0.66 -3.21
CA THR A 38 11.06 -0.29 -4.55
C THR A 38 10.18 -0.88 -5.65
N GLN A 39 9.79 -2.15 -5.51
CA GLN A 39 8.92 -2.88 -6.46
C GLN A 39 8.05 -3.93 -5.74
N PRO A 40 7.12 -3.55 -4.86
CA PRO A 40 6.21 -4.51 -4.26
C PRO A 40 5.30 -5.18 -5.28
N PRO A 41 4.87 -6.43 -5.02
CA PRO A 41 3.78 -7.01 -5.77
C PRO A 41 2.52 -6.15 -5.57
N ILE A 42 1.86 -5.79 -6.67
CA ILE A 42 0.59 -5.05 -6.63
C ILE A 42 -0.53 -6.07 -6.88
N PRO A 43 -1.37 -6.36 -5.87
CA PRO A 43 -2.54 -7.25 -6.00
C PRO A 43 -3.41 -6.88 -7.18
N GLU A 44 -4.10 -7.83 -7.81
CA GLU A 44 -5.05 -7.60 -8.90
C GLU A 44 -6.50 -7.44 -8.44
N GLN A 45 -7.35 -6.91 -9.31
CA GLN A 45 -8.78 -6.83 -9.03
C GLN A 45 -9.35 -8.24 -8.81
N GLY A 46 -10.08 -8.40 -7.70
CA GLY A 46 -10.68 -9.67 -7.29
C GLY A 46 -9.77 -10.55 -6.42
N ASP A 47 -8.49 -10.19 -6.25
CA ASP A 47 -7.59 -10.87 -5.31
C ASP A 47 -8.03 -10.69 -3.87
N PHE A 48 -7.59 -11.62 -3.01
CA PHE A 48 -7.78 -11.55 -1.57
C PHE A 48 -6.50 -11.06 -0.89
N LEU A 49 -6.67 -10.17 0.07
CA LEU A 49 -5.62 -9.58 0.87
C LEU A 49 -5.86 -9.86 2.34
N GLN A 50 -4.78 -10.08 3.07
CA GLN A 50 -4.80 -10.13 4.52
C GLN A 50 -4.03 -8.91 4.99
N VAL A 51 -4.75 -7.94 5.54
CA VAL A 51 -4.22 -6.63 5.91
C VAL A 51 -4.62 -6.32 7.34
N GLY A 52 -3.70 -5.73 8.10
CA GLY A 52 -4.02 -5.15 9.41
C GLY A 52 -4.70 -3.80 9.25
N TRP A 53 -5.27 -3.25 10.33
CA TRP A 53 -5.84 -1.89 10.31
C TRP A 53 -4.80 -0.87 10.76
N TRP A 54 -4.63 0.18 9.97
CA TRP A 54 -3.74 1.28 10.23
C TRP A 54 -4.37 2.20 11.26
N ASP A 55 -3.81 2.23 12.46
CA ASP A 55 -4.16 3.22 13.45
C ASP A 55 -3.47 4.54 13.12
N SER A 56 -4.24 5.48 12.58
CA SER A 56 -3.74 6.80 12.21
C SER A 56 -3.29 7.66 13.40
N GLU A 57 -3.74 7.38 14.63
CA GLU A 57 -3.35 8.11 15.84
C GLU A 57 -1.95 7.71 16.30
N ASN A 58 -1.64 6.41 16.21
CA ASN A 58 -0.36 5.85 16.67
C ASN A 58 0.65 5.63 15.53
N GLY A 59 0.21 5.73 14.28
CA GLY A 59 1.04 5.52 13.10
C GLY A 59 1.55 4.09 12.98
N ASP A 60 0.78 3.13 13.49
CA ASP A 60 1.13 1.72 13.56
C ASP A 60 -0.02 0.84 13.05
N VAL A 61 0.30 -0.38 12.63
CA VAL A 61 -0.70 -1.34 12.14
C VAL A 61 -1.17 -2.20 13.31
N SER A 62 -2.46 -2.13 13.62
CA SER A 62 -3.13 -3.04 14.55
C SER A 62 -3.51 -4.32 13.84
N GLU A 63 -2.88 -5.43 14.23
CA GLU A 63 -3.25 -6.79 13.78
C GLU A 63 -4.61 -7.24 14.34
N ASP A 64 -5.11 -6.61 15.42
CA ASP A 64 -6.34 -7.04 16.11
C ASP A 64 -7.61 -6.87 15.27
N HIS A 65 -7.55 -6.08 14.18
CA HIS A 65 -8.63 -5.94 13.21
C HIS A 65 -8.29 -6.53 11.84
N ALA A 66 -7.21 -7.32 11.74
CA ALA A 66 -6.80 -7.92 10.49
C ALA A 66 -7.86 -8.90 9.96
N GLY A 67 -8.33 -8.65 8.74
CA GLY A 67 -9.39 -9.43 8.11
C GLY A 67 -9.04 -9.77 6.66
N PRO A 68 -9.71 -10.77 6.06
CA PRO A 68 -9.62 -10.99 4.63
C PRO A 68 -10.39 -9.88 3.91
N PHE A 69 -9.75 -9.25 2.95
CA PHE A 69 -10.33 -8.22 2.10
C PHE A 69 -10.24 -8.64 0.65
N ARG A 70 -11.19 -8.17 -0.17
CA ARG A 70 -11.19 -8.38 -1.61
C ARG A 70 -10.88 -7.08 -2.33
N VAL A 71 -9.95 -7.13 -3.29
CA VAL A 71 -9.61 -5.97 -4.12
C VAL A 71 -10.76 -5.65 -5.07
N MET A 72 -11.30 -4.45 -4.94
CA MET A 72 -12.35 -3.92 -5.82
C MET A 72 -11.77 -3.16 -6.99
N ASP A 73 -10.77 -2.32 -6.75
CA ASP A 73 -10.18 -1.45 -7.77
C ASP A 73 -8.77 -0.99 -7.40
N ARG A 74 -8.03 -0.46 -8.38
CA ARG A 74 -6.66 0.02 -8.25
C ARG A 74 -6.47 1.32 -9.02
N SER A 75 -5.89 2.31 -8.37
CA SER A 75 -5.53 3.59 -8.97
C SER A 75 -4.05 3.88 -8.83
N TYR A 76 -3.45 4.49 -9.85
CA TYR A 76 -2.03 4.82 -9.90
C TYR A 76 -1.83 6.32 -10.01
N TYR A 77 -0.94 6.84 -9.17
CA TYR A 77 -0.53 8.24 -9.16
C TYR A 77 0.98 8.32 -9.15
N TYR A 78 1.55 9.21 -9.96
CA TYR A 78 2.98 9.42 -10.06
C TYR A 78 3.34 10.76 -9.44
N ILE A 79 4.30 10.76 -8.53
CA ILE A 79 4.77 11.93 -7.82
C ILE A 79 6.27 12.04 -8.09
N GLU A 80 6.67 13.06 -8.85
CA GLU A 80 8.08 13.41 -8.97
C GLU A 80 8.57 13.99 -7.65
N ARG A 81 9.62 13.40 -7.08
CA ARG A 81 10.37 13.98 -5.97
C ARG A 81 11.60 14.67 -6.54
N ARG A 82 11.72 15.96 -6.24
CA ARG A 82 12.93 16.75 -6.48
C ARG A 82 13.37 17.30 -5.14
N ASP A 83 14.39 16.69 -4.53
CA ASP A 83 15.08 17.33 -3.41
C ASP A 83 16.14 18.27 -3.96
N TYR A 84 15.90 19.57 -3.77
CA TYR A 84 16.70 20.65 -4.34
C TYR A 84 18.15 20.70 -3.82
N ASP A 85 18.41 20.11 -2.65
CA ASP A 85 19.70 20.21 -1.97
C ASP A 85 20.68 19.07 -2.30
N GLU A 86 20.21 17.91 -2.83
CA GLU A 86 21.03 16.71 -2.98
C GLU A 86 21.20 16.21 -4.44
N ASN A 87 20.63 16.90 -5.43
CA ASN A 87 20.54 16.43 -6.84
C ASN A 87 19.89 15.03 -6.97
N GLU A 88 19.11 14.62 -5.98
CA GLU A 88 18.39 13.35 -6.00
C GLU A 88 17.02 13.58 -6.65
N GLU A 89 16.91 13.15 -7.91
CA GLU A 89 15.63 13.02 -8.61
C GLU A 89 15.12 11.60 -8.43
N GLY A 90 13.84 11.45 -8.06
CA GLY A 90 13.21 10.15 -7.90
C GLY A 90 11.73 10.18 -8.23
N LEU A 91 11.20 9.03 -8.62
CA LEU A 91 9.79 8.84 -8.91
C LEU A 91 9.12 8.03 -7.80
N ILE A 92 8.13 8.64 -7.16
CA ILE A 92 7.24 7.91 -6.26
C ILE A 92 6.00 7.48 -7.03
N THR A 93 5.78 6.18 -7.16
CA THR A 93 4.51 5.62 -7.63
C THR A 93 3.62 5.35 -6.43
N LEU A 94 2.53 6.10 -6.28
CA LEU A 94 1.49 5.83 -5.30
C LEU A 94 0.40 4.95 -5.94
N VAL A 95 0.17 3.79 -5.35
CA VAL A 95 -0.88 2.85 -5.74
C VAL A 95 -1.93 2.87 -4.64
N THR A 96 -3.16 3.20 -4.99
CA THR A 96 -4.30 3.08 -4.07
C THR A 96 -5.09 1.83 -4.43
N ILE A 97 -5.21 0.92 -3.47
CA ILE A 97 -5.98 -0.31 -3.59
C ILE A 97 -7.26 -0.12 -2.79
N SER A 98 -8.40 -0.15 -3.49
CA SER A 98 -9.70 -0.12 -2.84
C SER A 98 -10.16 -1.54 -2.55
N VAL A 99 -10.60 -1.80 -1.32
CA VAL A 99 -11.00 -3.13 -0.88
C VAL A 99 -12.35 -3.13 -0.17
N VAL A 100 -12.99 -4.31 -0.13
CA VAL A 100 -14.17 -4.60 0.68
C VAL A 100 -13.90 -5.82 1.56
N PRO A 101 -14.54 -5.96 2.73
CA PRO A 101 -14.47 -7.20 3.51
C PRO A 101 -14.88 -8.41 2.65
N ALA A 102 -14.13 -9.50 2.75
CA ALA A 102 -14.33 -10.73 1.97
C ALA A 102 -15.41 -11.66 2.55
#